data_AF-A0A2J8X1D5-F1
#
_entry.id   AF-A0A2J8X1D5-F1
#
_cell.length_a   1.000
_cell.length_b   1.000
_cell.length_c   1.000
_cell.angle_alpha   90.00
_cell.angle_beta   90.00
_cell.angle_gamma   90.00
#
_symmetry.space_group_name_H-M   'P 1'
#
loop_
_entity.id
_entity.type
_entity.pdbx_description
1 polymer ?
#
loop_
_entity_poly.entity_id
_entity_poly.type
_entity_poly.pdbx_seq_one_letter_code
_entity_poly.pdbx_strand_id
1 'polypeptide(L)'
;MANKGPSYGMSREVQSKIEKKYDEELEERLVEWIIVQCGPDVGRPDRGRLGFQVWLKNGVILSKLVNSLYPDGSKPVKVPENPPSMVFKQM
;
A
#
# COMPACT_ATOMS: atom_id res chain seq x y z
N MET A 1 7.83 -8.53 21.73
CA MET A 1 7.90 -7.08 21.48
C MET A 1 8.77 -6.45 22.56
N ALA A 2 10.06 -6.33 22.31
CA ALA A 2 11.03 -5.66 23.17
C ALA A 2 12.25 -5.37 22.29
N ASN A 3 12.90 -4.21 22.48
CA ASN A 3 14.12 -3.74 21.80
C ASN A 3 13.94 -2.96 20.47
N LYS A 4 13.19 -1.85 20.50
CA LYS A 4 13.65 -0.65 19.78
C LYS A 4 13.91 0.43 20.83
N GLY A 5 15.17 0.52 21.27
CA GLY A 5 15.62 1.68 22.05
C GLY A 5 15.54 2.95 21.20
N PRO A 6 15.60 4.14 21.80
CA PRO A 6 15.55 5.39 21.05
C PRO A 6 16.71 5.44 20.05
N SER A 7 16.43 5.65 18.78
CA SER A 7 17.47 5.84 17.76
C SER A 7 18.18 7.16 18.04
N TYR A 8 19.45 7.11 18.44
CA TYR A 8 20.32 8.29 18.59
C TYR A 8 21.28 8.41 17.38
N GLY A 9 21.69 9.63 17.04
CA GLY A 9 22.68 9.90 15.98
C GLY A 9 22.20 9.52 14.56
N MET A 10 23.04 8.80 13.81
CA MET A 10 22.84 8.45 12.39
C MET A 10 21.51 7.74 12.12
N SER A 11 21.02 6.91 13.03
CA SER A 11 19.72 6.21 12.88
C SER A 11 18.53 7.16 12.94
N ARG A 12 18.62 8.26 13.72
CA ARG A 12 17.58 9.31 13.78
C ARG A 12 17.60 10.16 12.52
N GLU A 13 18.79 10.50 12.01
CA GLU A 13 18.93 11.25 10.76
C GLU A 13 18.42 10.45 9.56
N VAL A 14 18.70 9.15 9.51
CA VAL A 14 18.17 8.25 8.47
C VAL A 14 16.64 8.15 8.57
N GLN A 15 16.08 7.96 9.78
CA GLN A 15 14.63 7.92 9.97
C GLN A 15 13.97 9.23 9.54
N SER A 16 14.54 10.37 9.94
CA SER A 16 14.06 11.71 9.54
C SER A 16 14.14 11.93 8.03
N LYS A 17 15.19 11.44 7.36
CA LYS A 17 15.30 11.50 5.89
C LYS A 17 14.28 10.60 5.20
N ILE A 18 13.94 9.45 5.77
CA ILE A 18 12.89 8.55 5.26
C ILE A 18 11.51 9.17 5.44
N GLU A 19 11.25 9.78 6.60
CA GLU A 19 10.00 10.47 6.89
C GLU A 19 9.80 11.67 5.96
N LYS A 20 10.85 12.45 5.69
CA LYS A 20 10.81 13.56 4.72
C LYS A 20 10.55 13.13 3.27
N LYS A 21 10.75 11.85 2.93
CA LYS A 21 10.42 11.34 1.60
C LYS A 21 8.94 10.98 1.46
N TYR A 22 8.21 10.92 2.58
CA TYR A 22 6.78 10.67 2.57
C TYR A 22 6.04 11.98 2.37
N ASP A 23 5.19 12.02 1.35
CA ASP A 23 4.37 13.17 1.03
C ASP A 23 2.90 12.78 1.23
N GLU A 24 2.24 13.46 2.18
CA GLU A 24 0.85 13.20 2.56
C GLU A 24 -0.13 13.62 1.45
N GLU A 25 0.18 14.68 0.69
CA GLU A 25 -0.64 15.10 -0.44
C GLU A 25 -0.56 14.05 -1.56
N LEU A 26 0.63 13.49 -1.78
CA LEU A 26 0.80 12.39 -2.73
C LEU A 26 0.04 11.14 -2.28
N GLU A 27 0.02 10.82 -0.99
CA GLU A 27 -0.80 9.72 -0.43
C GLU A 27 -2.27 9.92 -0.78
N GLU A 28 -2.85 11.08 -0.48
CA GLU A 28 -4.27 11.34 -0.75
C GLU A 28 -4.60 11.25 -2.25
N ARG A 29 -3.73 11.80 -3.11
CA ARG A 29 -3.89 11.71 -4.57
C ARG A 29 -3.83 10.27 -5.06
N LEU A 30 -2.96 9.44 -4.50
CA LEU A 30 -2.87 8.02 -4.84
C LEU A 30 -4.11 7.25 -4.39
N VAL A 31 -4.64 7.53 -3.19
CA VAL A 31 -5.87 6.91 -2.69
C VAL A 31 -7.04 7.19 -3.63
N GLU A 32 -7.26 8.45 -3.98
CA GLU A 32 -8.35 8.84 -4.90
C GLU A 32 -8.18 8.19 -6.27
N TRP A 33 -6.95 8.19 -6.82
CA TRP A 33 -6.69 7.56 -8.11
C TRP A 33 -6.98 6.05 -8.10
N ILE A 34 -6.57 5.33 -7.05
CA ILE A 34 -6.81 3.88 -6.91
C ILE A 34 -8.32 3.60 -6.82
N ILE A 35 -9.07 4.39 -6.06
CA ILE A 35 -10.54 4.25 -5.93
C ILE A 35 -11.21 4.50 -7.28
N VAL A 36 -10.79 5.53 -8.03
CA VAL A 36 -11.33 5.82 -9.36
C VAL A 36 -11.00 4.71 -10.36
N GLN A 37 -9.79 4.14 -10.30
CA GLN A 37 -9.36 3.09 -11.23
C GLN A 37 -9.98 1.71 -10.93
N CYS A 38 -10.06 1.32 -9.66
CA CYS A 38 -10.52 -0.01 -9.25
C CYS A 38 -12.01 -0.05 -8.88
N GLY A 39 -12.66 1.11 -8.75
CA GLY A 39 -14.04 1.25 -8.29
C GLY A 39 -14.17 1.24 -6.75
N PRO A 40 -15.39 1.41 -6.22
CA PRO A 40 -15.65 1.53 -4.78
C PRO A 40 -15.34 0.25 -3.98
N ASP A 41 -15.17 -0.88 -4.66
CA ASP A 41 -14.92 -2.22 -4.09
C ASP A 41 -13.59 -2.34 -3.31
N VAL A 42 -12.65 -1.42 -3.53
CA VAL A 42 -11.36 -1.41 -2.80
C VAL A 42 -11.45 -0.71 -1.44
N GLY A 43 -12.55 0.00 -1.16
CA GLY A 43 -12.70 0.79 0.07
C GLY A 43 -11.75 2.00 0.14
N ARG A 44 -11.67 2.63 1.31
CA ARG A 44 -10.77 3.76 1.59
C ARG A 44 -9.88 3.42 2.79
N PRO A 45 -8.57 3.69 2.75
CA PRO A 45 -7.69 3.44 3.88
C PRO A 45 -8.00 4.37 5.06
N ASP A 46 -7.59 3.95 6.25
CA ASP A 46 -7.48 4.83 7.41
C ASP A 46 -6.47 5.95 7.14
N ARG A 47 -6.68 7.11 7.77
CA ARG A 47 -5.81 8.28 7.57
C ARG A 47 -4.39 8.00 8.01
N GLY A 48 -3.45 8.44 7.19
CA GLY A 48 -2.02 8.43 7.47
C GLY A 48 -1.32 7.14 7.02
N ARG A 49 0.01 7.25 7.03
CA ARG A 49 0.93 6.29 6.40
C ARG A 49 0.69 4.82 6.77
N LEU A 50 0.37 4.54 8.03
CA LEU A 50 0.16 3.15 8.47
C LEU A 50 -1.14 2.56 7.89
N GLY A 51 -2.22 3.36 7.84
CA GLY A 51 -3.49 2.95 7.26
C GLY A 51 -3.35 2.65 5.77
N PHE A 52 -2.69 3.56 5.03
CA PHE A 52 -2.38 3.37 3.62
C PHE A 52 -1.54 2.09 3.37
N GLN A 53 -0.51 1.84 4.18
CA GLN A 53 0.31 0.63 4.06
C GLN A 53 -0.48 -0.64 4.36
N VAL A 54 -1.28 -0.67 5.43
CA VAL A 54 -2.10 -1.84 5.80
C VAL A 54 -3.12 -2.15 4.71
N TRP A 55 -3.71 -1.10 4.13
CA TRP A 55 -4.69 -1.23 3.05
C TRP A 55 -4.10 -1.93 1.81
N LEU A 56 -2.87 -1.58 1.42
CA LEU A 56 -2.20 -2.19 0.25
C LEU A 56 -1.47 -3.50 0.57
N LYS A 57 -1.29 -3.83 1.86
CA LYS A 57 -0.43 -4.93 2.33
C LYS A 57 -0.79 -6.30 1.77
N ASN A 58 -2.07 -6.60 1.58
CA ASN A 58 -2.51 -7.91 1.12
C ASN A 58 -2.29 -8.14 -0.40
N GLY A 59 -1.86 -7.11 -1.14
CA GLY A 59 -1.57 -7.19 -2.58
C GLY A 59 -2.79 -7.26 -3.50
N VAL A 60 -4.02 -7.46 -2.96
CA VAL A 60 -5.25 -7.60 -3.77
C VAL A 60 -5.56 -6.30 -4.49
N ILE A 61 -5.47 -5.17 -3.79
CA ILE A 61 -5.74 -3.84 -4.36
C ILE A 61 -4.72 -3.49 -5.44
N LEU A 62 -3.44 -3.77 -5.19
CA LEU A 62 -2.38 -3.57 -6.17
C LEU A 62 -2.58 -4.45 -7.41
N SER A 63 -3.04 -5.69 -7.22
CA SER A 63 -3.33 -6.60 -8.33
C SER A 63 -4.53 -6.12 -9.16
N LYS A 64 -5.60 -5.63 -8.51
CA LYS A 64 -6.76 -5.01 -9.17
C LYS A 64 -6.33 -3.76 -9.96
N LEU A 65 -5.50 -2.91 -9.37
CA LEU A 65 -4.98 -1.69 -9.98
C LEU A 65 -4.13 -1.99 -11.22
N VAL A 66 -3.19 -2.92 -11.13
CA VAL A 66 -2.38 -3.29 -12.31
C VAL A 66 -3.30 -3.82 -13.41
N ASN A 67 -4.25 -4.69 -13.07
CA ASN A 67 -5.17 -5.25 -14.06
C ASN A 67 -6.11 -4.21 -14.69
N SER A 68 -6.43 -3.09 -14.03
CA SER A 68 -7.26 -2.03 -14.62
C SER A 68 -6.52 -1.25 -15.71
N LEU A 69 -5.19 -1.28 -15.69
CA LEU A 69 -4.35 -0.61 -16.69
C LEU A 69 -4.20 -1.42 -17.99
N TYR A 70 -4.63 -2.69 -18.01
CA TYR A 70 -4.57 -3.56 -19.17
C TYR A 70 -5.97 -3.87 -19.71
N PRO A 71 -6.13 -4.01 -21.03
CA PRO A 71 -7.42 -4.39 -21.63
C PRO A 71 -7.86 -5.80 -21.19
N ASP A 72 -9.16 -6.04 -21.22
CA ASP A 72 -9.75 -7.35 -20.93
C ASP A 72 -9.17 -8.42 -21.88
N GLY A 73 -8.41 -9.36 -21.32
CA GLY A 73 -7.72 -10.43 -22.05
C GLY A 73 -6.20 -10.42 -21.92
N SER A 74 -5.57 -9.32 -21.50
CA SER A 74 -4.12 -9.22 -21.26
C SER A 74 -3.74 -8.90 -19.82
N LYS A 75 -4.67 -9.14 -18.88
CA LYS A 75 -4.48 -8.92 -17.44
C LYS A 75 -3.31 -9.77 -16.93
N PRO A 76 -2.22 -9.13 -16.43
CA PRO A 76 -1.00 -9.85 -16.08
C PRO A 76 -1.11 -10.62 -14.75
N VAL A 77 -2.03 -10.25 -13.86
CA VAL A 77 -2.13 -10.82 -12.51
C VAL A 77 -3.46 -11.54 -12.32
N LYS A 78 -3.43 -12.78 -11.83
CA LYS A 78 -4.64 -13.49 -11.38
C LYS A 78 -4.95 -13.09 -9.94
N VAL A 79 -6.06 -12.38 -9.74
CA VAL A 79 -6.51 -11.96 -8.41
C VAL A 79 -7.27 -13.12 -7.75
N PRO A 80 -6.87 -13.62 -6.58
CA PRO A 80 -7.62 -14.64 -5.86
C PRO A 80 -8.95 -14.05 -5.32
N GLU A 81 -10.02 -14.85 -5.35
CA GLU A 81 -11.34 -14.44 -4.84
C GLU A 81 -11.33 -14.11 -3.35
N ASN A 82 -10.49 -14.81 -2.58
CA ASN A 82 -10.31 -14.57 -1.15
C ASN A 82 -8.96 -13.91 -0.88
N PRO A 83 -8.91 -12.87 -0.01
CA PRO A 83 -7.65 -12.25 0.36
C PRO A 83 -6.70 -13.27 1.01
N PRO A 84 -5.44 -13.35 0.59
CA PRO A 84 -4.51 -14.33 1.11
C PRO A 84 -4.24 -14.07 2.60
N SER A 85 -4.64 -15.02 3.46
CA SER A 85 -4.36 -14.96 4.91
C SER A 85 -2.91 -15.29 5.26
N MET A 86 -2.20 -15.99 4.38
CA MET A 86 -0.81 -16.40 4.60
C MET A 86 0.14 -15.29 4.15
N VAL A 87 1.03 -14.84 5.04
CA VAL A 87 1.98 -13.74 4.80
C VAL A 87 2.86 -13.93 3.56
N PHE A 88 3.24 -15.16 3.23
CA PHE A 88 4.07 -15.43 2.03
C PHE A 88 3.28 -15.36 0.72
N LYS A 89 1.95 -15.42 0.78
CA LYS A 89 1.07 -15.23 -0.38
C LYS A 89 0.66 -13.76 -0.57
N GLN A 90 1.03 -12.89 0.37
CA GLN A 90 0.87 -11.44 0.29
C GLN A 90 2.09 -10.75 -0.36
N MET A 91 3.18 -11.50 -0.58
CA MET A 91 4.44 -11.02 -1.20
C MET A 91 4.48 -11.34 -2.69
#